data_AF-A0A1F8PR58-F1
#
_entry.id   AF-A0A1F8PR58-F1
#
_cell.length_a   1.000
_cell.length_b   1.000
_cell.length_c   1.000
_cell.angle_alpha   90.00
_cell.angle_beta   90.00
_cell.angle_gamma   90.00
#
_symmetry.space_group_name_H-M   'P 1'
#
loop_
_entity.id
_entity.type
_entity.pdbx_description
1 polymer ?
#
loop_
_entity_poly.entity_id
_entity_poly.type
_entity_poly.pdbx_seq_one_letter_code
_entity_poly.pdbx_strand_id
1 'polypeptide(L)' 'MVYDSDHGLGWNDPNGWEVYFGEEDQDMEMKLNVYQVLVEHLQSEGIQPELISVEYVHAPYYRMER' A
#
# COMPACT_ATOMS: atom_id res chain seq x y z
N MET A 1 -2.72 -3.10 -12.31
CA MET A 1 -2.41 -1.66 -12.13
C MET A 1 -3.73 -0.94 -12.13
N VAL A 2 -4.11 -0.33 -11.01
CA VAL A 2 -5.33 0.46 -10.91
C VAL A 2 -4.88 1.91 -10.81
N TYR A 3 -5.07 2.67 -11.88
CA TYR A 3 -4.79 4.10 -11.85
C TYR A 3 -6.05 4.80 -11.34
N ASP A 4 -5.97 5.41 -10.16
CA ASP A 4 -7.06 6.18 -9.58
C ASP A 4 -6.69 7.67 -9.71
N SER A 5 -7.54 8.46 -10.35
CA SER A 5 -7.23 9.87 -10.64
C SER A 5 -7.31 10.77 -9.40
N ASP A 6 -7.83 10.27 -8.28
CA ASP A 6 -7.89 10.98 -6.99
C ASP A 6 -6.76 10.55 -6.03
N HIS A 7 -6.19 9.34 -6.18
CA HIS A 7 -5.19 8.75 -5.27
C HIS A 7 -3.85 8.39 -5.94
N GLY A 8 -3.71 8.60 -7.26
CA GLY A 8 -2.50 8.33 -8.03
C GLY A 8 -2.28 6.85 -8.38
N LEU A 9 -1.04 6.37 -8.18
CA LEU A 9 -0.66 5.01 -8.55
C LEU A 9 -1.16 4.00 -7.52
N GLY A 10 -2.14 3.19 -7.92
CA GLY A 10 -2.59 2.03 -7.18
C GLY A 10 -2.19 0.71 -7.83
N TRP A 11 -1.95 -0.32 -7.03
CA TRP A 11 -1.91 -1.70 -7.52
C TRP A 11 -2.79 -2.61 -6.69
N ASN A 12 -3.26 -3.69 -7.32
CA ASN A 12 -3.86 -4.80 -6.60
C ASN A 12 -2.77 -5.86 -6.41
N ASP A 13 -2.45 -6.15 -5.16
CA ASP A 13 -1.52 -7.19 -4.81
C ASP A 13 -2.16 -8.55 -5.07
N PRO A 14 -1.42 -9.57 -5.55
CA PRO A 14 -1.96 -10.92 -5.74
C PRO A 14 -2.54 -11.55 -4.46
N ASN A 15 -2.18 -11.04 -3.28
CA ASN A 15 -2.79 -11.44 -2.00
C ASN A 15 -4.19 -10.84 -1.75
N GLY A 16 -4.72 -10.05 -2.69
CA GLY A 16 -6.04 -9.43 -2.61
C GLY A 16 -6.08 -8.04 -1.99
N TRP A 17 -4.92 -7.38 -1.84
CA TRP A 17 -4.81 -6.08 -1.18
C TRP A 17 -4.86 -4.92 -2.19
N GLU A 18 -5.62 -3.88 -1.88
CA GLU A 18 -5.60 -2.61 -2.61
C GLU A 18 -4.46 -1.74 -2.07
N VAL A 19 -3.46 -1.41 -2.89
CA VAL A 19 -2.27 -0.67 -2.47
C VAL A 19 -2.21 0.67 -3.17
N TYR A 20 -2.01 1.75 -2.42
CA TYR A 20 -1.89 3.12 -2.95
C TYR A 20 -0.55 3.75 -2.62
N PHE A 21 0.13 4.28 -3.63
CA PHE A 21 1.43 4.94 -3.52
C PHE A 21 1.36 6.46 -3.68
N GLY A 22 0.22 7.01 -4.08
CA GLY A 22 0.02 8.44 -4.28
C GLY A 22 0.41 8.90 -5.69
N GLU A 23 0.35 10.21 -5.91
CA GLU A 23 0.66 10.84 -7.20
C GLU A 23 2.14 11.26 -7.35
N GLU A 24 2.90 11.37 -6.25
CA GLU A 24 4.29 11.82 -6.28
C GLU A 24 5.27 10.64 -6.42
N ASP A 25 6.01 10.64 -7.54
CA ASP A 25 7.13 9.73 -7.86
C ASP A 25 8.40 9.97 -7.00
N GLN A 26 8.45 11.07 -6.24
CA GLN A 26 9.54 11.29 -5.29
C GLN A 26 9.42 10.24 -4.19
N ASP A 27 10.49 9.46 -4.00
CA ASP A 27 10.61 8.39 -3.00
C ASP A 27 9.83 7.09 -3.29
N MET A 28 9.49 6.78 -4.55
CA MET A 28 8.85 5.51 -4.92
C MET A 28 9.63 4.28 -4.40
N GLU A 29 10.97 4.27 -4.50
CA GLU A 29 11.79 3.20 -3.92
C GLU A 29 11.62 3.06 -2.40
N MET A 30 11.49 4.18 -1.68
CA MET A 30 11.28 4.16 -0.24
C MET A 30 9.88 3.63 0.09
N LYS A 31 8.85 4.09 -0.63
CA LYS A 31 7.46 3.61 -0.46
C LYS A 31 7.35 2.11 -0.74
N LEU A 32 8.05 1.60 -1.75
CA LEU A 32 8.12 0.16 -2.06
C LEU A 32 8.78 -0.65 -0.93
N ASN A 33 9.86 -0.13 -0.35
CA ASN A 33 10.49 -0.79 0.80
C ASN A 33 9.58 -0.80 2.02
N VAL A 34 8.91 0.32 2.34
CA VAL A 34 7.93 0.39 3.44
C VAL A 34 6.78 -0.57 3.20
N TYR A 35 6.25 -0.60 1.98
CA TYR A 35 5.19 -1.54 1.59
C TYR A 35 5.61 -3.00 1.84
N GLN A 36 6.79 -3.42 1.36
CA GLN A 36 7.26 -4.80 1.53
C GLN A 36 7.39 -5.18 3.01
N VAL A 37 7.98 -4.30 3.84
CA VAL A 37 8.09 -4.55 5.28
C VAL A 37 6.71 -4.66 5.94
N LEU A 38 5.76 -3.81 5.54
CA LEU A 38 4.39 -3.86 6.05
C LEU A 38 3.70 -5.17 5.65
N VAL A 39 3.87 -5.61 4.41
CA VAL A 39 3.33 -6.88 3.89
C VAL A 39 3.87 -8.06 4.69
N GLU A 40 5.18 -8.14 4.85
CA GLU A 40 5.82 -9.21 5.61
C GLU A 40 5.33 -9.23 7.06
N HIS A 41 5.20 -8.05 7.68
CA HIS A 41 4.68 -7.93 9.04
C HIS A 41 3.23 -8.41 9.14
N LEU A 42 2.33 -7.93 8.28
CA LEU A 42 0.92 -8.30 8.29
C LEU A 42 0.72 -9.79 7.97
N GLN A 43 1.49 -10.34 7.03
CA GLN A 43 1.48 -11.77 6.73
C GLN A 43 1.98 -12.61 7.91
N SER A 44 3.02 -12.14 8.63
CA SER A 44 3.53 -12.85 9.82
C SER A 44 2.52 -12.89 10.97
N GLU A 45 1.66 -11.87 11.07
CA GLU A 45 0.56 -11.79 12.03
C GLU A 45 -0.73 -12.48 11.53
N GLY A 46 -0.76 -12.96 10.28
CA GLY A 46 -1.95 -13.55 9.66
C GLY A 46 -3.07 -12.55 9.36
N ILE A 47 -2.72 -11.26 9.24
CA ILE A 47 -3.63 -10.16 8.95
C ILE A 47 -3.77 -9.99 7.43
N GLN A 48 -5.02 -9.94 6.95
CA GLN A 48 -5.36 -9.60 5.56
C GLN A 48 -6.14 -8.29 5.54
N PRO A 49 -5.48 -7.14 5.28
CA PRO A 49 -6.19 -5.89 5.06
C PRO A 49 -6.87 -5.90 3.68
N GLU A 50 -7.93 -5.11 3.55
CA GLU A 50 -8.49 -4.78 2.24
C GLU A 50 -7.65 -3.72 1.52
N LEU A 51 -7.10 -2.76 2.28
CA LEU A 51 -6.36 -1.62 1.73
C LEU A 51 -5.08 -1.32 2.53
N ILE A 52 -4.01 -0.99 1.81
CA ILE A 52 -2.75 -0.46 2.34
C ILE A 52 -2.43 0.84 1.61
N SER A 53 -2.40 1.96 2.33
CA SER A 53 -1.93 3.23 1.78
C SER A 53 -0.53 3.53 2.29
N VAL A 54 0.38 3.77 1.34
CA VAL A 54 1.76 4.23 1.53
C VAL A 54 1.97 5.58 0.84
N GLU A 55 0.88 6.30 0.62
CA GLU A 55 0.91 7.66 0.04
C GLU A 55 1.80 8.59 0.88
N TYR A 56 1.76 8.42 2.20
CA TYR A 56 2.61 9.12 3.17
C TYR A 56 3.61 8.14 3.80
N VAL A 57 4.86 8.16 3.34
CA VAL A 57 5.92 7.23 3.78
C VAL A 57 6.18 7.27 5.30
N HIS A 58 5.90 8.41 5.95
CA HIS A 58 6.06 8.59 7.40
C HIS A 58 4.83 8.19 8.22
N ALA A 59 3.70 7.91 7.56
CA ALA A 59 2.45 7.55 8.21
C ALA A 59 1.65 6.55 7.34
N PRO A 60 2.20 5.37 7.02
CA PRO A 60 1.46 4.35 6.31
C PRO A 60 0.30 3.84 7.19
N TYR A 61 -0.82 3.51 6.55
CA TYR A 61 -1.96 2.93 7.25
C TYR A 61 -2.59 1.80 6.43
N TYR A 62 -3.25 0.88 7.12
CA TYR A 62 -4.02 -0.20 6.51
C TYR A 62 -5.46 -0.16 6.99
N ARG A 63 -6.38 -0.68 6.18
CA ARG A 63 -7.81 -0.80 6.50
C ARG A 63 -8.27 -2.24 6.33
N MET A 64 -9.09 -2.70 7.27
CA MET A 64 -9.58 -4.08 7.32
C MET A 64 -10.96 -4.29 6.67
N GLU A 65 -11.75 -3.22 6.50
CA GLU A 65 -13.13 -3.28 5.99
C GLU A 65 -13.44 -2.00 5.19
N ARG A 66 -14.18 -2.10 4.09
CA ARG A 66 -14.55 -0.96 3.23
C ARG A 66 -15.51 0.05 3.86
#